data_AF-H2Z6K6-F1
#
_entry.id   AF-H2Z6K6-F1
#
_cell.length_a   1.000
_cell.length_b   1.000
_cell.length_c   1.000
_cell.angle_alpha   90.00
_cell.angle_beta   90.00
_cell.angle_gamma   90.00
#
_symmetry.space_group_name_H-M   'P 1'
#
loop_
_entity.id
_entity.type
_entity.pdbx_description
1 polymer ?
#
loop_
_entity_poly.entity_id
_entity_poly.type
_entity_poly.pdbx_seq_one_letter_code
_entity_poly.pdbx_strand_id
1 'polypeptide(L)' 'MLTRENGNRPGVTDLVFVLTDGRSQDSVDTISQELRDTGAVTFVIAVIMPGTTIVRDELLQISGSEDRLFEVTGGF' A
#
# COMPACT_ATOMS: atom_id res chain seq x y z
N MET A 1 9.17 2.47 -10.44
CA MET A 1 7.83 2.20 -10.99
C MET A 1 7.81 0.86 -11.72
N LEU A 2 6.63 0.28 -11.93
CA LEU A 2 6.47 -1.02 -12.60
C LEU A 2 6.66 -0.84 -14.11
N THR A 3 7.82 -1.26 -14.63
CA THR A 3 8.22 -1.01 -16.03
C THR A 3 8.42 -2.29 -16.81
N ARG A 4 8.28 -2.21 -18.15
CA ARG A 4 8.50 -3.35 -19.04
C ARG A 4 9.93 -3.90 -18.94
N GLU A 5 10.93 -3.05 -18.69
CA GLU A 5 12.32 -3.52 -18.51
C GLU A 5 12.48 -4.45 -17.30
N ASN A 6 11.61 -4.31 -16.30
CA ASN A 6 11.57 -5.15 -15.10
C ASN A 6 10.58 -6.32 -15.23
N GLY A 7 10.07 -6.60 -16.43
CA GLY A 7 9.16 -7.70 -16.70
C GLY A 7 7.67 -7.38 -16.52
N ASN A 8 7.30 -6.11 -16.32
CA ASN A 8 5.89 -5.73 -16.32
C ASN A 8 5.23 -6.05 -17.68
N ARG A 9 3.96 -6.46 -17.66
CA ARG A 9 3.16 -6.86 -18.82
C ARG A 9 2.10 -5.77 -19.12
N PRO A 10 2.34 -4.90 -20.11
CA PRO A 10 1.38 -3.84 -20.44
C PRO A 10 0.00 -4.39 -20.81
N GLY A 11 -1.04 -3.74 -20.31
CA GLY A 11 -2.43 -4.15 -20.50
C GLY A 11 -2.92 -5.22 -19.53
N VAL A 12 -2.07 -5.72 -18.62
CA VAL A 12 -2.46 -6.56 -17.49
C VAL A 12 -2.52 -5.69 -16.24
N THR A 13 -3.52 -5.90 -15.38
CA THR A 13 -3.62 -5.15 -14.12
C THR A 13 -2.48 -5.52 -13.18
N ASP A 14 -1.76 -4.50 -12.73
CA ASP A 14 -0.76 -4.63 -11.68
C ASP A 14 -1.42 -4.59 -10.30
N LEU A 15 -1.09 -5.56 -9.45
CA LEU A 15 -1.52 -5.62 -8.06
C LEU A 15 -0.30 -5.42 -7.16
N VAL A 16 -0.38 -4.47 -6.23
CA VAL A 16 0.68 -4.17 -5.27
C VAL A 16 0.17 -4.43 -3.87
N PHE A 17 0.87 -5.27 -3.12
CA PHE A 17 0.57 -5.56 -1.72
C PHE A 17 1.63 -4.91 -0.83
N VAL A 18 1.20 -4.02 0.04
CA VAL A 18 2.06 -3.34 1.03
C VAL A 18 1.79 -3.96 2.38
N LEU A 19 2.82 -4.56 2.97
CA LEU A 19 2.80 -5.11 4.32
C LEU A 19 3.62 -4.19 5.23
N THR A 20 2.99 -3.59 6.24
CA THR A 20 3.59 -2.53 7.07
C THR A 20 3.16 -2.63 8.53
N ASP A 21 3.92 -2.04 9.45
CA ASP A 21 3.56 -1.84 10.86
C ASP A 21 2.64 -0.62 11.08
N GLY A 22 2.33 0.12 10.02
CA GLY A 22 1.28 1.13 10.03
C GLY A 22 1.78 2.57 10.19
N ARG A 23 3.09 2.82 10.22
CA ARG A 23 3.65 4.16 10.38
C ARG A 23 4.86 4.39 9.46
N SER A 24 4.73 5.37 8.57
CA SER A 24 5.82 5.80 7.70
C SER A 24 6.83 6.69 8.46
N GLN A 25 8.04 6.78 7.91
CA GLN A 25 9.09 7.71 8.38
C GLN A 25 9.17 8.97 7.50
N ASP A 26 8.57 8.92 6.32
CA ASP A 26 8.54 9.98 5.32
C ASP A 26 7.16 10.06 4.64
N SER A 27 6.98 11.09 3.82
CA SER A 27 5.71 11.31 3.10
C SER A 27 5.47 10.22 2.06
N VAL A 28 4.29 9.60 2.12
CA VAL A 28 3.87 8.52 1.21
C VAL A 28 2.95 8.99 0.09
N ASP A 29 2.39 10.20 0.19
CA ASP A 29 1.32 10.70 -0.67
C ASP A 29 1.70 10.71 -2.16
N THR A 30 2.74 11.47 -2.52
CA THR A 30 3.16 11.64 -3.92
C THR A 30 3.49 10.32 -4.59
N ILE A 31 4.33 9.49 -3.97
CA ILE A 31 4.79 8.22 -4.56
C ILE A 31 3.62 7.23 -4.69
N SER A 32 2.72 7.20 -3.72
CA SER A 32 1.55 6.32 -3.76
C SER A 32 0.56 6.77 -4.85
N GLN A 33 0.38 8.08 -5.02
CA GLN A 33 -0.45 8.61 -6.10
C GLN A 33 0.13 8.29 -7.47
N GLU A 34 1.43 8.55 -7.68
CA GLU A 34 2.10 8.23 -8.93
C GLU A 34 1.99 6.73 -9.27
N LEU A 35 2.06 5.85 -8.27
CA LEU A 35 1.92 4.41 -8.47
C LEU A 35 0.50 4.07 -8.94
N ARG A 36 -0.53 4.60 -8.29
CA ARG A 36 -1.93 4.38 -8.68
C ARG A 36 -2.25 4.99 -10.05
N ASP A 37 -1.64 6.11 -10.40
CA ASP A 37 -1.80 6.76 -11.70
C ASP A 37 -1.29 5.89 -12.85
N THR A 38 -0.43 4.89 -12.58
CA THR A 38 -0.05 3.87 -13.58
C THR A 38 -1.15 2.86 -13.88
N GLY A 39 -2.24 2.87 -13.10
CA GLY A 39 -3.31 1.86 -13.14
C GLY A 39 -3.11 0.71 -12.16
N ALA A 40 -2.05 0.74 -11.34
CA ALA A 40 -1.81 -0.25 -10.31
C ALA A 40 -2.87 -0.18 -9.20
N VAL A 41 -3.29 -1.36 -8.73
CA VAL A 41 -4.23 -1.53 -7.62
C VAL A 41 -3.44 -1.86 -6.37
N THR A 42 -3.42 -0.94 -5.42
CA THR A 42 -2.68 -1.12 -4.16
C THR A 42 -3.60 -1.67 -3.05
N PHE A 43 -3.10 -2.69 -2.34
CA PHE A 43 -3.67 -3.22 -1.12
C PHE A 43 -2.69 -2.97 0.03
N VAL A 44 -3.22 -2.55 1.18
CA VAL A 44 -2.42 -2.34 2.39
C VAL A 44 -2.86 -3.35 3.43
N ILE A 45 -1.89 -4.06 3.99
CA ILE A 45 -2.04 -4.95 5.13
C ILE A 45 -1.17 -4.40 6.25
N ALA A 46 -1.81 -3.74 7.21
CA ALA A 46 -1.15 -3.19 8.39
C ALA A 46 -1.20 -4.22 9.52
N VAL A 47 -0.04 -4.67 9.99
CA VAL A 47 0.06 -5.62 11.11
C VAL A 47 0.22 -4.82 12.40
N ILE A 48 -0.83 -4.82 13.21
CA ILE A 48 -0.94 -4.03 14.44
C ILE A 48 -0.65 -4.94 15.63
N MET A 49 0.43 -4.64 16.33
CA MET A 49 0.77 -5.30 17.59
C MET A 49 0.36 -4.41 18.78
N PRO A 50 0.18 -4.99 19.98
CA PRO A 50 -0.01 -4.20 21.19
C PRO A 50 1.12 -3.18 21.37
N GLY A 51 0.75 -1.90 21.54
CA GLY A 51 1.71 -0.80 21.68
C GLY A 51 2.18 -0.17 20.37
N THR A 52 1.77 -0.68 19.21
CA THR A 52 2.02 -0.04 17.91
C THR A 52 1.10 1.17 17.72
N THR A 53 1.66 2.27 17.26
CA THR A 53 0.89 3.43 16.79
C THR A 53 0.83 3.40 15.28
N ILE A 54 -0.37 3.44 14.72
CA ILE A 54 -0.59 3.53 13.27
C ILE A 54 -1.01 4.94 12.89
N VAL A 55 -0.67 5.35 11.66
CA VAL A 55 -1.13 6.59 11.04
C VAL A 55 -2.04 6.21 9.89
N ARG A 56 -3.34 6.08 10.18
CA ARG A 56 -4.33 5.57 9.22
C ARG A 56 -4.38 6.37 7.91
N ASP A 57 -4.17 7.68 7.98
CA ASP A 57 -4.15 8.54 6.78
C ASP A 57 -3.03 8.16 5.82
N GLU A 58 -1.84 7.79 6.32
CA GLU A 58 -0.74 7.31 5.47
C GLU A 58 -1.11 5.98 4.80
N LEU A 59 -1.78 5.09 5.53
CA LEU A 59 -2.23 3.80 4.99
C LEU A 59 -3.32 3.97 3.93
N LEU A 60 -4.21 4.95 4.12
CA LEU A 60 -5.20 5.34 3.10
C LEU A 60 -4.55 6.02 1.91
N GLN A 61 -3.54 6.86 2.12
CA GLN A 61 -2.76 7.46 1.04
C GLN A 61 -2.03 6.40 0.22
N ILE A 62 -1.63 5.27 0.80
CA ILE A 62 -0.99 4.16 0.06
C ILE A 62 -2.04 3.35 -0.72
N SER A 63 -3.11 2.92 -0.06
CA SER A 63 -4.16 2.07 -0.67
C SER A 63 -5.04 2.82 -1.68
N GLY A 64 -5.25 4.12 -1.48
CA GLY A 64 -6.17 4.96 -2.24
C GLY A 64 -7.64 4.57 -2.13
N SER A 65 -8.00 3.67 -1.21
CA SER A 65 -9.39 3.25 -0.95
C SER A 65 -9.46 2.47 0.36
N GLU A 66 -10.46 2.78 1.19
CA GLU A 66 -10.69 2.07 2.46
C GLU A 66 -10.97 0.58 2.25
N ASP A 67 -11.62 0.18 1.15
CA ASP A 67 -11.96 -1.22 0.84
C ASP A 67 -10.73 -2.11 0.61
N ARG A 68 -9.55 -1.50 0.44
CA ARG A 68 -8.27 -2.18 0.19
C ARG A 68 -7.27 -1.99 1.35
N LEU A 69 -7.75 -1.50 2.49
CA LEU A 69 -6.99 -1.36 3.73
C LEU A 69 -7.41 -2.44 4.72
N PHE A 70 -6.47 -3.29 5.10
CA PHE A 70 -6.69 -4.36 6.06
C PHE A 70 -5.82 -4.15 7.29
N GLU A 71 -6.45 -4.00 8.44
CA GLU A 71 -5.78 -3.92 9.73
C GLU A 71 -5.83 -5.30 10.40
N VAL A 72 -4.66 -5.89 10.63
CA VAL A 72 -4.51 -7.25 11.18
C VAL A 72 -3.93 -7.15 12.58
N THR A 73 -4.68 -7.59 13.59
CA THR A 73 -4.32 -7.45 15.01
C THR A 73 -3.79 -8.74 15.66
N GLY A 74 -3.71 -9.83 14.90
CA GLY A 74 -3.26 -11.16 15.36
C GLY A 74 -3.77 -12.28 14.44
N GLY A 75 -3.28 -13.51 14.62
CA GLY A 75 -3.68 -14.63 13.77
C GLY A 75 -2.72 -15.82 13.70
N PHE A 76 -1.63 -15.81 14.47
CA PHE A 76 -0.71 -16.94 14.67
C PHE A 76 -0.36 -17.03 16.15
#